data_AF-A0A961WYE7-F1
#
_entry.id   AF-A0A961WYE7-F1
#
_cell.length_a   1.000
_cell.length_b   1.000
_cell.length_c   1.000
_cell.angle_alpha   90.00
_cell.angle_beta   90.00
_cell.angle_gamma   90.00
#
_symmetry.space_group_name_H-M   'P 1'
#
loop_
_entity.id
_entity.type
_entity.pdbx_description
1 polymer ?
#
loop_
_entity_poly.entity_id
_entity_poly.type
_entity_poly.pdbx_seq_one_letter_code
_entity_poly.pdbx_strand_id
1 'polypeptide(L)'
;MRIEVAGNRKRNAVSAALHVGAMTAVLFLAGCNSNGTSSNDFVDNIEPADRLYNQALADIDGGNIKEARKTLEEIDKQHPYSEYSRKAMVLQTFLHYRKGEYDDAVNMGKRYVALYPGDKDAAYAQYLIGMSYFRQIPDITRDQTITARSYSAFNQVVERYPDSEYVEDSRTKIRVTLDQLAGKEMLTGRYYLERREYLAAINRFRNVVEKFQTTRHIEEALARLTESYYAMGIVDEAQTAAAVLGHNFPESQWYKDSVKLLKSGGQEPRENTNSWISKLFAAKATG
;
A
#
# COMPACT_ATOMS: atom_id res chain seq x y z
N MET A 1 62.29 32.55 31.28
CA MET A 1 61.16 31.96 30.54
C MET A 1 60.73 32.99 29.50
N ARG A 2 60.89 32.67 28.21
CA ARG A 2 60.85 33.61 27.07
C ARG A 2 59.49 34.28 26.92
N ILE A 3 59.46 35.62 26.89
CA ILE A 3 58.49 36.38 26.09
C ILE A 3 59.21 37.61 25.49
N GLU A 4 59.45 37.52 24.21
CA GLU A 4 59.81 38.55 23.23
C GLU A 4 59.19 37.95 21.94
N VAL A 5 58.50 38.61 21.01
CA VAL A 5 58.59 39.93 20.39
C VAL A 5 57.27 40.11 19.61
N ALA A 6 56.88 41.36 19.35
CA ALA A 6 56.49 41.90 18.03
C ALA A 6 55.35 42.92 18.17
N GLY A 7 55.45 44.15 17.66
CA GLY A 7 56.26 44.58 16.52
C GLY A 7 55.34 45.03 15.38
N ASN A 8 54.76 46.20 15.59
CA ASN A 8 54.33 47.23 14.63
C ASN A 8 54.60 46.95 13.12
N ARG A 9 53.58 47.11 12.26
CA ARG A 9 53.62 48.10 11.17
C ARG A 9 52.28 48.29 10.46
N LYS A 10 51.72 49.47 10.71
CA LYS A 10 50.70 50.14 9.90
C LYS A 10 51.23 50.46 8.49
N ARG A 11 50.26 50.74 7.62
CA ARG A 11 50.28 51.64 6.44
C ARG A 11 50.93 51.09 5.18
N ASN A 12 50.07 50.70 4.23
CA ASN A 12 50.02 51.24 2.87
C ASN A 12 48.86 50.57 2.11
N ALA A 13 47.64 51.05 2.30
CA ALA A 13 46.43 50.49 1.68
C ALA A 13 45.47 51.58 1.19
N VAL A 14 45.97 52.68 0.63
CA VAL A 14 45.11 53.70 0.00
C VAL A 14 45.90 54.48 -1.08
N SER A 15 46.35 53.84 -2.17
CA SER A 15 46.75 54.62 -3.36
C SER A 15 46.90 53.84 -4.68
N ALA A 16 46.41 52.60 -4.79
CA ALA A 16 46.58 51.79 -6.01
C ALA A 16 45.26 51.31 -6.63
N ALA A 17 44.11 51.89 -6.23
CA ALA A 17 42.79 51.37 -6.59
C ALA A 17 41.99 52.23 -7.59
N LEU A 18 42.54 53.32 -8.15
CA LEU A 18 41.72 54.28 -8.91
C LEU A 18 41.98 54.37 -10.41
N HIS A 19 42.99 53.72 -11.00
CA HIS A 19 43.33 53.92 -12.43
C HIS A 19 43.37 52.63 -13.29
N VAL A 20 42.93 51.49 -12.76
CA VAL A 20 42.72 50.25 -13.55
C VAL A 20 41.23 50.00 -13.84
N GLY A 21 40.33 50.80 -13.26
CA GLY A 21 38.87 50.62 -13.37
C GLY A 21 38.20 51.24 -14.61
N ALA A 22 38.92 51.94 -15.48
CA ALA A 22 38.29 52.75 -16.55
C ALA A 22 38.53 52.24 -17.99
N MET A 23 39.31 51.17 -18.21
CA MET A 23 39.64 50.68 -19.57
C MET A 23 39.29 49.21 -19.82
N THR A 24 38.58 48.57 -18.90
CA THR A 24 37.97 47.23 -19.07
C THR A 24 36.43 47.26 -19.05
N ALA A 25 35.83 48.46 -19.05
CA ALA A 25 34.39 48.68 -19.07
C ALA A 25 33.81 48.95 -20.48
N VAL A 26 34.63 48.93 -21.54
CA VAL A 26 34.18 49.22 -22.93
C VAL A 26 33.98 47.95 -23.77
N LEU A 27 34.25 46.75 -23.23
CA LEU A 27 34.02 45.47 -23.93
C LEU A 27 32.69 44.77 -23.59
N PHE A 28 31.81 45.39 -22.79
CA PHE A 28 30.52 44.80 -22.40
C PHE A 28 29.29 45.36 -23.15
N LEU A 29 29.48 46.13 -24.24
CA LEU A 29 28.38 46.68 -25.05
C LEU A 29 28.23 46.03 -26.45
N ALA A 30 28.75 44.82 -26.66
CA ALA A 30 28.32 43.97 -27.78
C ALA A 30 27.08 43.14 -27.38
N GLY A 31 26.04 43.83 -26.91
CA GLY A 31 24.74 43.27 -26.59
C GLY A 31 23.71 43.75 -27.60
N CYS A 32 23.72 43.15 -28.79
CA CYS A 32 22.60 43.08 -29.74
C CYS A 32 23.00 42.09 -30.85
N ASN A 33 22.92 40.80 -30.56
CA ASN A 33 22.71 39.83 -31.63
C ASN A 33 21.21 39.59 -31.73
N SER A 34 20.67 39.97 -32.88
CA SER A 34 19.29 39.78 -33.30
C SER A 34 18.99 38.29 -33.47
N ASN A 35 18.68 37.60 -32.37
CA ASN A 35 17.80 36.45 -32.46
C ASN A 35 16.39 37.01 -32.38
N GLY A 36 15.76 37.17 -33.55
CA GLY A 36 14.33 37.43 -33.63
C GLY A 36 13.62 36.33 -32.84
N THR A 37 13.16 36.69 -31.65
CA THR A 37 12.18 35.92 -30.90
C THR A 37 10.93 36.03 -31.76
N SER A 38 10.76 35.06 -32.65
CA SER A 38 9.55 34.96 -33.44
C SER A 38 8.42 34.85 -32.43
N SER A 39 7.43 35.72 -32.55
CA SER A 39 6.19 35.70 -31.77
C SER A 39 5.33 34.43 -32.01
N ASN A 40 5.95 33.37 -32.53
CA ASN A 40 5.44 32.03 -32.77
C ASN A 40 5.98 30.97 -31.80
N ASP A 41 6.99 31.26 -30.97
CA ASP A 41 7.48 30.31 -29.94
C ASP A 41 6.48 30.12 -28.77
N PHE A 42 5.39 30.89 -28.76
CA PHE A 42 4.27 30.80 -27.80
C PHE A 42 2.94 30.44 -28.46
N VAL A 43 2.96 29.84 -29.65
CA VAL A 43 1.78 29.09 -30.08
C VAL A 43 1.91 27.73 -29.41
N ASP A 44 1.17 27.52 -28.32
CA ASP A 44 0.78 26.17 -27.91
C ASP A 44 0.07 25.58 -29.13
N ASN A 45 0.81 24.88 -29.98
CA ASN A 45 0.23 24.08 -31.04
C ASN A 45 -0.45 22.92 -30.32
N ILE A 46 -1.73 23.13 -30.00
CA ILE A 46 -2.61 22.10 -29.47
C ILE A 46 -2.66 21.01 -30.53
N GLU A 47 -1.86 19.96 -30.33
CA GLU A 47 -1.82 18.84 -31.25
C GLU A 47 -3.07 17.99 -31.05
N PRO A 48 -3.67 17.42 -32.11
CA PRO A 48 -4.81 16.53 -31.96
C PRO A 48 -4.53 15.38 -30.98
N ALA A 49 -5.45 15.15 -30.04
CA ALA A 49 -5.26 14.19 -28.95
C ALA A 49 -5.01 12.75 -29.44
N ASP A 50 -5.57 12.38 -30.59
CA ASP A 50 -5.36 11.10 -31.24
C ASP A 50 -3.91 10.93 -31.73
N ARG A 51 -3.31 12.00 -32.27
CA ARG A 51 -1.91 11.98 -32.70
C ARG A 51 -0.96 11.81 -31.53
N LEU A 52 -1.16 12.60 -30.47
CA LEU A 52 -0.37 12.49 -29.23
C LEU A 52 -0.50 11.07 -28.64
N TYR A 53 -1.71 10.51 -28.61
CA TYR A 53 -1.91 9.16 -28.08
C TYR A 53 -1.21 8.09 -28.92
N ASN A 54 -1.34 8.15 -30.25
CA ASN A 54 -0.67 7.22 -31.15
C ASN A 54 0.87 7.35 -31.09
N GLN A 55 1.38 8.57 -30.92
CA GLN A 55 2.80 8.80 -30.68
C GLN A 55 3.26 8.15 -29.37
N ALA A 56 2.50 8.33 -28.28
CA ALA A 56 2.82 7.69 -27.02
C ALA A 56 2.84 6.16 -27.12
N LEU A 57 1.92 5.56 -27.90
CA LEU A 57 1.93 4.12 -28.17
C LEU A 57 3.18 3.69 -28.95
N ALA A 58 3.53 4.43 -30.00
CA ALA A 58 4.75 4.15 -30.78
C ALA A 58 6.02 4.25 -29.92
N ASP A 59 6.08 5.22 -29.00
CA ASP A 59 7.17 5.35 -28.04
C ASP A 59 7.22 4.17 -27.06
N ILE A 60 6.07 3.66 -26.61
CA ILE A 60 6.01 2.46 -25.75
C ILE A 60 6.53 1.23 -26.50
N ASP A 61 6.10 1.04 -27.74
CA ASP A 61 6.52 -0.09 -28.58
C ASP A 61 8.02 -0.03 -28.90
N GLY A 62 8.55 1.19 -29.08
CA GLY A 62 9.98 1.45 -29.23
C GLY A 62 10.79 1.36 -27.93
N GLY A 63 10.16 1.13 -26.77
CA GLY A 63 10.81 1.08 -25.45
C GLY A 63 11.13 2.45 -24.84
N ASN A 64 10.74 3.55 -25.49
CA ASN A 64 10.93 4.93 -25.06
C ASN A 64 9.91 5.37 -24.00
N ILE A 65 9.77 4.58 -22.92
CA ILE A 65 8.73 4.78 -21.87
C ILE A 65 8.76 6.20 -21.27
N LYS A 66 9.94 6.82 -21.17
CA LYS A 66 10.06 8.17 -20.61
C LYS A 66 9.38 9.21 -21.50
N GLU A 67 9.58 9.14 -22.82
CA GLU A 67 8.97 10.07 -23.76
C GLU A 67 7.47 9.78 -23.90
N ALA A 68 7.07 8.50 -23.96
CA ALA A 68 5.67 8.11 -23.92
C ALA A 68 4.92 8.75 -22.74
N ARG A 69 5.47 8.69 -21.52
CA ARG A 69 4.82 9.30 -20.34
C ARG A 69 4.64 10.81 -20.48
N LYS A 70 5.66 11.53 -20.99
CA LYS A 70 5.54 12.97 -21.24
C LYS A 70 4.44 13.27 -22.25
N THR A 71 4.39 12.52 -23.34
CA THR A 71 3.35 12.66 -24.36
C THR A 71 1.96 12.41 -23.77
N LEU A 72 1.80 11.39 -22.91
CA LEU A 72 0.54 11.13 -22.21
C LEU A 72 0.16 12.24 -21.21
N GLU A 73 1.12 12.81 -20.49
CA GLU A 73 0.88 13.96 -19.61
C GLU A 73 0.41 15.18 -20.41
N GLU A 74 0.94 15.34 -21.63
CA GLU A 74 0.56 16.44 -22.51
C GLU A 74 -0.88 16.31 -23.01
N ILE A 75 -1.36 15.08 -23.24
CA ILE A 75 -2.78 14.83 -23.56
C ILE A 75 -3.69 15.29 -22.41
N ASP A 76 -3.31 15.03 -21.15
CA ASP A 76 -4.12 15.44 -20.00
C ASP A 76 -4.15 16.98 -19.84
N LYS A 77 -3.05 17.67 -20.18
CA LYS A 77 -2.98 19.14 -20.13
C LYS A 77 -3.76 19.81 -21.27
N GLN A 78 -3.54 19.36 -22.50
CA GLN A 78 -4.12 19.98 -23.69
C GLN A 78 -5.58 19.57 -23.91
N HIS A 79 -5.95 18.35 -23.51
CA HIS A 79 -7.25 17.74 -23.83
C HIS A 79 -7.93 17.04 -22.63
N PRO A 80 -8.11 17.72 -21.47
CA PRO A 80 -8.50 17.11 -20.18
C PRO A 80 -9.85 16.36 -20.16
N TYR A 81 -10.72 16.59 -21.14
CA TYR A 81 -12.04 15.95 -21.24
C TYR A 81 -12.18 15.03 -22.47
N SER A 82 -11.12 14.87 -23.25
CA SER A 82 -11.14 14.01 -24.43
C SER A 82 -11.18 12.53 -24.04
N GLU A 83 -11.68 11.68 -24.94
CA GLU A 83 -11.57 10.23 -24.76
C GLU A 83 -10.12 9.76 -24.65
N TYR A 84 -9.19 10.47 -25.31
CA TYR A 84 -7.77 10.17 -25.27
C TYR A 84 -7.14 10.53 -23.93
N SER A 85 -7.58 11.59 -23.23
CA SER A 85 -7.16 11.85 -21.85
C SER A 85 -7.57 10.70 -20.93
N ARG A 86 -8.81 10.19 -21.06
CA ARG A 86 -9.26 9.01 -20.30
C ARG A 86 -8.35 7.80 -20.54
N LYS A 87 -8.10 7.46 -21.81
CA LYS A 87 -7.20 6.35 -22.20
C LYS A 87 -5.76 6.59 -21.73
N ALA A 88 -5.27 7.83 -21.78
CA ALA A 88 -3.94 8.21 -21.37
C ALA A 88 -3.74 8.00 -19.86
N MET A 89 -4.73 8.37 -19.03
CA MET A 89 -4.68 8.14 -17.59
C MET A 89 -4.54 6.67 -17.22
N VAL A 90 -5.34 5.78 -17.83
CA VAL A 90 -5.24 4.32 -17.59
C VAL A 90 -3.87 3.80 -18.01
N LEU A 91 -3.39 4.23 -19.17
CA LEU A 91 -2.09 3.84 -19.68
C LEU A 91 -0.94 4.34 -18.79
N GLN A 92 -1.03 5.57 -18.28
CA GLN A 92 -0.09 6.11 -17.29
C GLN A 92 -0.09 5.28 -16.01
N THR A 93 -1.27 4.95 -15.46
CA THR A 93 -1.40 4.05 -14.30
C THR A 93 -0.66 2.73 -14.54
N PHE A 94 -0.87 2.10 -15.70
CA PHE A 94 -0.17 0.87 -16.08
C PHE A 94 1.34 1.05 -16.20
N LEU A 95 1.81 2.12 -16.85
CA LEU A 95 3.24 2.39 -17.03
C LEU A 95 3.95 2.63 -15.69
N HIS A 96 3.34 3.40 -14.80
CA HIS A 96 3.85 3.59 -13.42
C HIS A 96 3.94 2.26 -12.68
N TYR A 97 2.87 1.45 -12.72
CA TYR A 97 2.87 0.13 -12.09
C TYR A 97 3.98 -0.77 -12.67
N ARG A 98 4.13 -0.81 -13.99
CA ARG A 98 5.14 -1.62 -14.68
C ARG A 98 6.57 -1.18 -14.36
N LYS A 99 6.78 0.11 -14.11
CA LYS A 99 8.06 0.69 -13.66
C LYS A 99 8.36 0.46 -12.19
N GLY A 100 7.40 -0.04 -11.40
CA GLY A 100 7.51 -0.14 -9.94
C GLY A 100 7.27 1.18 -9.21
N GLU A 101 6.78 2.21 -9.90
CA GLU A 101 6.42 3.52 -9.36
C GLU A 101 4.99 3.42 -8.78
N TYR A 102 4.83 2.59 -7.75
CA TYR A 102 3.50 2.16 -7.29
C TYR A 102 2.66 3.30 -6.70
N ASP A 103 3.27 4.29 -6.05
CA ASP A 103 2.54 5.42 -5.48
C ASP A 103 1.94 6.32 -6.59
N ASP A 104 2.69 6.55 -7.66
CA ASP A 104 2.21 7.28 -8.84
C ASP A 104 1.09 6.51 -9.54
N ALA A 105 1.24 5.18 -9.67
CA ALA A 105 0.19 4.32 -10.21
C ALA A 105 -1.10 4.42 -9.38
N VAL A 106 -0.99 4.34 -8.05
CA VAL A 106 -2.13 4.48 -7.14
C VAL A 106 -2.79 5.85 -7.29
N ASN A 107 -2.01 6.93 -7.34
CA ASN A 107 -2.55 8.28 -7.45
C ASN A 107 -3.30 8.48 -8.77
N MET A 108 -2.69 8.08 -9.89
CA MET A 108 -3.31 8.18 -11.21
C MET A 108 -4.54 7.28 -11.33
N GLY A 109 -4.44 6.03 -10.85
CA GLY A 109 -5.56 5.08 -10.88
C GLY A 109 -6.74 5.56 -10.04
N LYS A 110 -6.50 6.11 -8.85
CA LYS A 110 -7.57 6.69 -8.01
C LYS A 110 -8.23 7.88 -8.69
N ARG A 111 -7.45 8.76 -9.33
CA ARG A 111 -7.99 9.89 -10.09
C ARG A 111 -8.90 9.38 -11.22
N TYR A 112 -8.47 8.36 -11.95
CA TYR A 112 -9.27 7.77 -13.02
C TYR A 112 -10.59 7.18 -12.50
N VAL A 113 -10.55 6.31 -11.49
CA VAL A 113 -11.75 5.68 -10.93
C VAL A 113 -12.70 6.70 -10.30
N ALA A 114 -12.18 7.79 -9.74
CA ALA A 114 -13.01 8.87 -9.20
C ALA A 114 -13.73 9.67 -10.28
N LEU A 115 -13.05 9.96 -11.40
CA LEU A 115 -13.63 10.74 -12.51
C LEU A 115 -14.53 9.89 -13.41
N TYR A 116 -14.19 8.61 -13.62
CA TYR A 116 -14.81 7.75 -14.62
C TYR A 116 -15.19 6.36 -14.05
N PRO A 117 -16.00 6.29 -12.98
CA PRO A 117 -16.30 5.01 -12.30
C PRO A 117 -17.10 4.01 -13.16
N GLY A 118 -17.80 4.45 -14.21
CA GLY A 118 -18.58 3.59 -15.10
C GLY A 118 -17.89 3.26 -16.43
N ASP A 119 -16.65 3.72 -16.63
CA ASP A 119 -15.91 3.42 -17.86
C ASP A 119 -15.47 1.95 -17.89
N LYS A 120 -15.34 1.37 -19.09
CA LYS A 120 -14.93 -0.02 -19.29
C LYS A 120 -13.58 -0.35 -18.66
N ASP A 121 -12.70 0.64 -18.55
CA ASP A 121 -11.34 0.46 -18.00
C ASP A 121 -11.28 0.75 -16.49
N ALA A 122 -12.40 1.14 -15.85
CA ALA A 122 -12.46 1.46 -14.42
C ALA A 122 -12.11 0.25 -13.53
N ALA A 123 -12.54 -0.94 -13.93
CA ALA A 123 -12.18 -2.18 -13.24
C ALA A 123 -10.67 -2.47 -13.31
N TYR A 124 -10.06 -2.23 -14.47
CA TYR A 124 -8.62 -2.41 -14.66
C TYR A 124 -7.80 -1.41 -13.84
N ALA A 125 -8.18 -0.12 -13.88
CA ALA A 125 -7.52 0.91 -13.09
C ALA A 125 -7.63 0.60 -11.58
N GLN A 126 -8.80 0.18 -11.10
CA GLN A 126 -9.01 -0.24 -9.71
C GLN A 126 -8.16 -1.46 -9.34
N TYR A 127 -8.06 -2.44 -10.24
CA TYR A 127 -7.21 -3.60 -10.07
C TYR A 127 -5.72 -3.21 -9.99
N LEU A 128 -5.26 -2.28 -10.82
CA LEU A 128 -3.88 -1.77 -10.76
C LEU A 128 -3.58 -1.03 -9.46
N ILE A 129 -4.54 -0.29 -8.87
CA ILE A 129 -4.39 0.27 -7.52
C ILE A 129 -4.15 -0.86 -6.50
N GLY A 130 -4.97 -1.91 -6.55
CA GLY A 130 -4.84 -3.09 -5.67
C GLY A 130 -3.50 -3.78 -5.82
N MET A 131 -3.07 -4.02 -7.05
CA MET A 131 -1.76 -4.62 -7.38
C MET A 131 -0.60 -3.73 -6.94
N SER A 132 -0.71 -2.42 -7.06
CA SER A 132 0.34 -1.48 -6.65
C SER A 132 0.54 -1.48 -5.13
N TYR A 133 -0.54 -1.60 -4.35
CA TYR A 133 -0.42 -1.88 -2.91
C TYR A 133 0.09 -3.30 -2.63
N PHE A 134 -0.38 -4.30 -3.39
CA PHE A 134 -0.01 -5.70 -3.18
C PHE A 134 1.51 -5.92 -3.32
N ARG A 135 2.13 -5.29 -4.32
CA ARG A 135 3.58 -5.36 -4.55
C ARG A 135 4.41 -4.71 -3.44
N GLN A 136 3.80 -3.86 -2.63
CA GLN A 136 4.42 -3.16 -1.51
C GLN A 136 4.12 -3.81 -0.15
N ILE A 137 3.42 -4.95 -0.12
CA ILE A 137 3.14 -5.68 1.12
C ILE A 137 4.47 -6.04 1.79
N PRO A 138 4.72 -5.56 3.02
CA PRO A 138 5.95 -5.89 3.72
C PRO A 138 5.84 -7.27 4.37
N ASP A 139 6.98 -7.76 4.87
CA ASP A 139 6.99 -8.95 5.71
C ASP A 139 6.08 -8.77 6.94
N ILE A 140 5.65 -9.91 7.49
CA ILE A 140 4.64 -9.97 8.54
C ILE A 140 5.05 -9.27 9.85
N THR A 141 6.35 -9.05 10.08
CA THR A 141 6.83 -8.43 11.32
C THR A 141 6.60 -6.91 11.31
N ARG A 142 6.44 -6.31 10.13
CA ARG A 142 6.29 -4.85 9.94
C ARG A 142 4.83 -4.41 10.01
N ASP A 143 4.62 -3.10 9.86
CA ASP A 143 3.29 -2.49 9.78
C ASP A 143 2.54 -2.98 8.53
N GLN A 144 1.26 -3.32 8.69
CA GLN A 144 0.45 -3.94 7.63
C GLN A 144 -0.60 -2.99 7.04
N THR A 145 -0.44 -1.67 7.20
CA THR A 145 -1.38 -0.68 6.63
C THR A 145 -1.51 -0.82 5.11
N ILE A 146 -0.40 -1.08 4.41
CA ILE A 146 -0.40 -1.29 2.96
C ILE A 146 -1.17 -2.57 2.58
N THR A 147 -1.05 -3.63 3.36
CA THR A 147 -1.80 -4.88 3.17
C THR A 147 -3.30 -4.66 3.29
N ALA A 148 -3.74 -3.89 4.31
CA ALA A 148 -5.14 -3.52 4.46
C ALA A 148 -5.66 -2.65 3.30
N ARG A 149 -4.83 -1.74 2.78
CA ARG A 149 -5.16 -0.94 1.57
C ARG A 149 -5.28 -1.82 0.33
N SER A 150 -4.39 -2.80 0.17
CA SER A 150 -4.44 -3.78 -0.93
C SER A 150 -5.73 -4.60 -0.87
N TYR A 151 -6.06 -5.16 0.31
CA TYR A 151 -7.32 -5.85 0.55
C TYR A 151 -8.53 -4.99 0.14
N SER A 152 -8.61 -3.75 0.65
CA SER A 152 -9.73 -2.85 0.33
C SER A 152 -9.84 -2.53 -1.15
N ALA A 153 -8.70 -2.31 -1.83
CA ALA A 153 -8.68 -2.01 -3.25
C ALA A 153 -9.15 -3.18 -4.12
N PHE A 154 -8.75 -4.42 -3.81
CA PHE A 154 -9.25 -5.61 -4.50
C PHE A 154 -10.71 -5.89 -4.17
N ASN A 155 -11.13 -5.66 -2.93
CA ASN A 155 -12.54 -5.83 -2.55
C ASN A 155 -13.45 -4.88 -3.34
N GLN A 156 -12.99 -3.65 -3.60
CA GLN A 156 -13.69 -2.73 -4.50
C GLN A 156 -13.80 -3.25 -5.94
N VAL A 157 -12.83 -4.01 -6.45
CA VAL A 157 -12.95 -4.66 -7.77
C VAL A 157 -14.12 -5.66 -7.74
N VAL A 158 -14.13 -6.52 -6.73
CA VAL A 158 -15.15 -7.58 -6.59
C VAL A 158 -16.55 -7.01 -6.35
N GLU A 159 -16.67 -5.96 -5.54
CA GLU A 159 -17.97 -5.37 -5.16
C GLU A 159 -18.54 -4.43 -6.23
N ARG A 160 -17.69 -3.61 -6.87
CA ARG A 160 -18.16 -2.58 -7.81
C ARG A 160 -18.16 -3.05 -9.25
N TYR A 161 -17.29 -4.00 -9.60
CA TYR A 161 -17.12 -4.51 -10.96
C TYR A 161 -17.22 -6.05 -10.97
N PRO A 162 -18.36 -6.63 -10.55
CA PRO A 162 -18.49 -8.08 -10.36
C PRO A 162 -18.33 -8.90 -11.65
N ASP A 163 -18.55 -8.31 -12.81
CA ASP A 163 -18.46 -8.97 -14.12
C ASP A 163 -17.09 -8.79 -14.82
N SER A 164 -16.13 -8.11 -14.17
CA SER A 164 -14.81 -7.85 -14.75
C SER A 164 -13.91 -9.09 -14.75
N GLU A 165 -13.05 -9.22 -15.77
CA GLU A 165 -12.05 -10.29 -15.86
C GLU A 165 -11.07 -10.32 -14.66
N TYR A 166 -10.89 -9.20 -13.97
CA TYR A 166 -9.98 -9.07 -12.81
C TYR A 166 -10.54 -9.62 -11.50
N VAL A 167 -11.80 -10.08 -11.46
CA VAL A 167 -12.47 -10.49 -10.22
C VAL A 167 -11.83 -11.74 -9.61
N GLU A 168 -11.55 -12.77 -10.40
CA GLU A 168 -11.01 -14.03 -9.88
C GLU A 168 -9.58 -13.89 -9.33
N ASP A 169 -8.73 -13.11 -10.01
CA ASP A 169 -7.41 -12.78 -9.44
C ASP A 169 -7.56 -11.94 -8.17
N SER A 170 -8.46 -10.95 -8.17
CA SER A 170 -8.72 -10.10 -6.99
C SER A 170 -9.18 -10.93 -5.79
N ARG A 171 -10.07 -11.92 -5.96
CA ARG A 171 -10.47 -12.85 -4.89
C ARG A 171 -9.29 -13.64 -4.33
N THR A 172 -8.38 -14.05 -5.20
CA THR A 172 -7.15 -14.74 -4.77
C THR A 172 -6.22 -13.82 -3.99
N LYS A 173 -6.02 -12.59 -4.46
CA LYS A 173 -5.23 -11.58 -3.75
C LYS A 173 -5.86 -11.18 -2.41
N ILE A 174 -7.19 -11.08 -2.34
CA ILE A 174 -7.94 -10.88 -1.09
C ILE A 174 -7.60 -11.97 -0.08
N ARG A 175 -7.66 -13.25 -0.46
CA ARG A 175 -7.30 -14.36 0.45
C ARG A 175 -5.86 -14.24 0.97
N VAL A 176 -4.91 -13.88 0.12
CA VAL A 176 -3.52 -13.67 0.52
C VAL A 176 -3.38 -12.49 1.50
N THR A 177 -4.04 -11.36 1.22
CA THR A 177 -4.00 -10.20 2.13
C THR A 177 -4.64 -10.50 3.48
N LEU A 178 -5.74 -11.26 3.52
CA LEU A 178 -6.37 -11.69 4.76
C LEU A 178 -5.47 -12.65 5.55
N ASP A 179 -4.79 -13.60 4.89
CA ASP A 179 -3.82 -14.50 5.55
C ASP A 179 -2.69 -13.68 6.20
N GLN A 180 -2.14 -12.69 5.49
CA GLN A 180 -1.08 -11.84 6.00
C GLN A 180 -1.53 -11.00 7.21
N LEU A 181 -2.74 -10.42 7.16
CA LEU A 181 -3.30 -9.65 8.26
C LEU A 181 -3.60 -10.54 9.48
N ALA A 182 -4.15 -11.73 9.27
CA ALA A 182 -4.39 -12.70 10.32
C ALA A 182 -3.07 -13.17 10.96
N GLY A 183 -2.07 -13.48 10.14
CA GLY A 183 -0.76 -13.89 10.62
C GLY A 183 -0.06 -12.80 11.44
N LYS A 184 -0.27 -11.51 11.15
CA LYS A 184 0.21 -10.40 12.00
C LYS A 184 -0.41 -10.45 13.39
N GLU A 185 -1.72 -10.62 13.49
CA GLU A 185 -2.41 -10.76 14.78
C GLU A 185 -1.91 -12.01 15.53
N MET A 186 -1.72 -13.13 14.83
CA MET A 186 -1.15 -14.35 15.42
C MET A 186 0.27 -14.14 15.95
N LEU A 187 1.13 -13.45 15.20
CA LEU A 187 2.50 -13.14 15.62
C LEU A 187 2.50 -12.33 16.91
N THR A 188 1.70 -11.27 16.97
CA THR A 188 1.58 -10.43 18.17
C THR A 188 0.92 -11.18 19.33
N GLY A 189 -0.09 -12.02 19.05
CA GLY A 189 -0.74 -12.85 20.06
C GLY A 189 0.22 -13.85 20.70
N ARG A 190 1.04 -14.55 19.90
CA ARG A 190 2.09 -15.46 20.41
C ARG A 190 3.11 -14.73 21.28
N TYR A 191 3.55 -13.54 20.86
CA TYR A 191 4.47 -12.72 21.65
C TYR A 191 3.92 -12.41 23.06
N TYR A 192 2.64 -12.01 23.16
CA TYR A 192 2.02 -11.76 24.45
C TYR A 192 1.82 -13.04 25.28
N LEU A 193 1.43 -14.13 24.62
CA LEU A 193 1.22 -15.42 25.27
C LEU A 193 2.51 -15.98 25.90
N GLU A 194 3.64 -15.92 25.19
CA GLU A 194 4.95 -16.34 25.69
C GLU A 194 5.36 -15.58 26.96
N ARG A 195 4.92 -14.32 27.08
CA ARG A 195 5.15 -13.44 28.23
C ARG A 195 4.09 -13.58 29.33
N ARG A 196 3.13 -14.49 29.15
CA ARG A 196 1.98 -14.70 30.05
C ARG A 196 1.08 -13.47 30.19
N GLU A 197 1.10 -12.56 29.21
CA GLU A 197 0.21 -11.41 29.12
C GLU A 197 -1.14 -11.85 28.48
N TYR A 198 -1.86 -12.74 29.17
CA TYR A 198 -2.99 -13.49 28.62
C TYR A 198 -4.11 -12.61 28.07
N LEU A 199 -4.47 -11.52 28.75
CA LEU A 199 -5.53 -10.62 28.27
C LEU A 199 -5.17 -9.97 26.92
N ALA A 200 -3.91 -9.56 26.75
CA ALA A 200 -3.43 -8.99 25.50
C ALA A 200 -3.39 -10.05 24.39
N ALA A 201 -2.95 -11.27 24.71
CA ALA A 201 -2.95 -12.40 23.78
C ALA A 201 -4.38 -12.77 23.32
N ILE A 202 -5.33 -12.86 24.26
CA ILE A 202 -6.75 -13.14 23.98
C ILE A 202 -7.31 -12.13 22.99
N ASN A 203 -7.08 -10.83 23.21
CA ASN A 203 -7.56 -9.80 22.29
C ASN A 203 -7.04 -9.98 20.86
N ARG A 204 -5.79 -10.43 20.70
CA ARG A 204 -5.20 -10.71 19.38
C ARG A 204 -5.79 -11.94 18.72
N PHE A 205 -5.88 -13.06 19.43
CA PHE A 205 -6.47 -14.28 18.88
C PHE A 205 -7.97 -14.11 18.60
N ARG A 206 -8.68 -13.34 19.43
CA ARG A 206 -10.06 -12.95 19.19
C ARG A 206 -10.23 -12.18 17.90
N ASN A 207 -9.36 -11.22 17.59
CA ASN A 207 -9.41 -10.51 16.30
C ASN A 207 -9.33 -11.48 15.11
N VAL A 208 -8.50 -12.53 15.22
CA VAL A 208 -8.41 -13.58 14.18
C VAL A 208 -9.71 -14.35 14.04
N VAL A 209 -10.30 -14.76 15.16
CA VAL A 209 -11.57 -15.48 15.17
C VAL A 209 -12.74 -14.63 14.67
N GLU A 210 -12.77 -13.34 14.97
CA GLU A 210 -13.86 -12.45 14.53
C GLU A 210 -13.74 -12.05 13.05
N LYS A 211 -12.54 -11.74 12.58
CA LYS A 211 -12.33 -11.08 11.29
C LYS A 211 -11.73 -11.98 10.20
N PHE A 212 -11.05 -13.05 10.56
CA PHE A 212 -10.20 -13.83 9.63
C PHE A 212 -10.50 -15.34 9.62
N GLN A 213 -11.78 -15.71 9.78
CA GLN A 213 -12.20 -17.12 9.90
C GLN A 213 -11.91 -18.00 8.68
N THR A 214 -11.81 -17.42 7.50
CA THR A 214 -11.51 -18.16 6.26
C THR A 214 -10.02 -18.40 6.07
N THR A 215 -9.17 -17.93 6.99
CA THR A 215 -7.72 -18.11 6.92
C THR A 215 -7.31 -19.39 7.63
N ARG A 216 -6.15 -19.94 7.28
CA ARG A 216 -5.55 -21.11 7.94
C ARG A 216 -5.17 -20.87 9.41
N HIS A 217 -5.23 -19.63 9.88
CA HIS A 217 -4.88 -19.25 11.24
C HIS A 217 -6.01 -19.49 12.26
N ILE A 218 -7.22 -19.78 11.80
CA ILE A 218 -8.41 -19.92 12.66
C ILE A 218 -8.27 -21.05 13.69
N GLU A 219 -7.69 -22.19 13.28
CA GLU A 219 -7.50 -23.35 14.14
C GLU A 219 -6.54 -23.04 15.30
N GLU A 220 -5.38 -22.47 14.97
CA GLU A 220 -4.39 -22.05 15.98
C GLU A 220 -4.99 -20.97 16.89
N ALA A 221 -5.70 -19.98 16.35
CA ALA A 221 -6.29 -18.91 17.14
C ALA A 221 -7.28 -19.45 18.19
N LEU A 222 -8.16 -20.38 17.83
CA LEU A 222 -9.09 -21.01 18.77
C LEU A 222 -8.37 -21.86 19.84
N ALA A 223 -7.31 -22.58 19.46
CA ALA A 223 -6.51 -23.32 20.43
C ALA A 223 -5.76 -22.39 21.39
N ARG A 224 -5.20 -21.29 20.90
CA ARG A 224 -4.53 -20.30 21.75
C ARG A 224 -5.51 -19.52 22.63
N LEU A 225 -6.75 -19.30 22.20
CA LEU A 225 -7.82 -18.82 23.07
C LEU A 225 -8.12 -19.82 24.18
N THR A 226 -8.23 -21.12 23.84
CA THR A 226 -8.39 -22.19 24.82
C THR A 226 -7.28 -22.14 25.87
N GLU A 227 -6.03 -22.11 25.44
CA GLU A 227 -4.85 -22.03 26.30
C GLU A 227 -4.87 -20.80 27.20
N SER A 228 -5.15 -19.63 26.62
CA SER A 228 -5.12 -18.35 27.35
C SER A 228 -6.25 -18.23 28.37
N TYR A 229 -7.49 -18.60 28.00
CA TYR A 229 -8.62 -18.60 28.92
C TYR A 229 -8.42 -19.60 30.06
N TYR A 230 -7.91 -20.78 29.74
CA TYR A 230 -7.64 -21.82 30.74
C TYR A 230 -6.57 -21.36 31.74
N ALA A 231 -5.49 -20.75 31.27
CA ALA A 231 -4.44 -20.20 32.13
C ALA A 231 -4.95 -19.07 33.05
N MET A 232 -5.98 -18.33 32.64
CA MET A 232 -6.65 -17.31 33.46
C MET A 232 -7.72 -17.86 34.40
N GLY A 233 -8.05 -19.16 34.33
CA GLY A 233 -9.14 -19.77 35.10
C GLY A 233 -10.54 -19.47 34.56
N ILE A 234 -10.66 -18.93 33.34
CA ILE A 234 -11.94 -18.68 32.67
C ILE A 234 -12.35 -19.98 31.93
N VAL A 235 -12.63 -21.02 32.71
CA VAL A 235 -12.77 -22.40 32.22
C VAL A 235 -13.91 -22.54 31.20
N ASP A 236 -15.05 -21.89 31.42
CA ASP A 236 -16.19 -21.96 30.49
C ASP A 236 -15.84 -21.48 29.07
N GLU A 237 -15.07 -20.40 28.95
CA GLU A 237 -14.63 -19.88 27.64
C GLU A 237 -13.56 -20.76 27.01
N ALA A 238 -12.68 -21.35 27.82
CA ALA A 238 -11.71 -22.32 27.32
C ALA A 238 -12.39 -23.59 26.76
N GLN A 239 -13.35 -24.14 27.51
CA GLN A 239 -14.15 -25.29 27.08
C GLN A 239 -14.92 -24.99 25.80
N THR A 240 -15.49 -23.78 25.70
CA THR A 240 -16.25 -23.35 24.52
C THR A 240 -15.36 -23.17 23.30
N ALA A 241 -14.20 -22.51 23.44
CA ALA A 241 -13.23 -22.37 22.35
C ALA A 241 -12.79 -23.73 21.80
N ALA A 242 -12.49 -24.69 22.68
CA ALA A 242 -12.13 -26.05 22.28
C ALA A 242 -13.28 -26.82 21.63
N ALA A 243 -14.52 -26.64 22.11
CA ALA A 243 -15.70 -27.28 21.55
C ALA A 243 -15.97 -26.78 20.13
N VAL A 244 -15.92 -25.46 19.91
CA VAL A 244 -16.07 -24.85 18.58
C VAL A 244 -14.93 -25.27 17.65
N LEU A 245 -13.70 -25.33 18.15
CA LEU A 245 -12.55 -25.85 17.40
C LEU A 245 -12.79 -27.30 16.95
N GLY A 246 -13.22 -28.18 17.86
CA GLY A 246 -13.50 -29.58 17.55
C GLY A 246 -14.68 -29.80 16.62
N HIS A 247 -15.73 -28.96 16.71
CA HIS A 247 -16.88 -29.03 15.82
C HIS A 247 -16.50 -28.72 14.37
N ASN A 248 -15.67 -27.69 14.16
CA ASN A 248 -15.29 -27.25 12.82
C ASN A 248 -14.05 -27.98 12.27
N PHE A 249 -13.12 -28.40 13.14
CA PHE A 249 -11.83 -28.96 12.77
C PHE A 249 -11.47 -30.20 13.63
N PRO A 250 -12.28 -31.27 13.60
CA PRO A 250 -12.13 -32.43 14.50
C PRO A 250 -10.79 -33.16 14.36
N GLU A 251 -10.18 -33.13 13.17
CA GLU A 251 -8.91 -33.81 12.91
C GLU A 251 -7.67 -32.96 13.20
N SER A 252 -7.86 -31.67 13.51
CA SER A 252 -6.77 -30.73 13.73
C SER A 252 -5.88 -31.14 14.89
N GLN A 253 -4.56 -31.00 14.70
CA GLN A 253 -3.61 -31.15 15.81
C GLN A 253 -3.89 -30.13 16.93
N TRP A 254 -4.33 -28.91 16.57
CA TRP A 254 -4.70 -27.87 17.51
C TRP A 254 -5.86 -28.28 18.41
N TYR A 255 -6.84 -29.00 17.86
CA TYR A 255 -7.94 -29.55 18.65
C TYR A 255 -7.45 -30.61 19.63
N LYS A 256 -6.65 -31.57 19.14
CA LYS A 256 -6.07 -32.66 19.96
C LYS A 256 -5.27 -32.11 21.14
N ASP A 257 -4.45 -31.08 20.90
CA ASP A 257 -3.66 -30.42 21.95
C ASP A 257 -4.54 -29.66 22.95
N SER A 258 -5.60 -28.98 22.47
CA SER A 258 -6.56 -28.27 23.32
C SER A 258 -7.32 -29.22 24.25
N VAL A 259 -7.77 -30.38 23.75
CA VAL A 259 -8.41 -31.43 24.56
C VAL A 259 -7.45 -31.96 25.62
N LYS A 260 -6.20 -32.24 25.25
CA LYS A 260 -5.17 -32.71 26.18
C LYS A 260 -4.93 -31.70 27.30
N LEU A 261 -4.88 -30.41 26.98
CA LEU A 261 -4.73 -29.34 27.96
C LEU A 261 -5.91 -29.34 28.95
N LEU A 262 -7.15 -29.32 28.47
CA LEU A 262 -8.34 -29.30 29.35
C LEU A 262 -8.40 -30.53 30.25
N LYS A 263 -8.13 -31.72 29.70
CA LYS A 263 -8.14 -32.97 30.46
C LYS A 263 -7.11 -33.00 31.58
N SER A 264 -5.99 -32.30 31.43
CA SER A 264 -4.97 -32.19 32.49
C SER A 264 -5.49 -31.54 33.78
N GLY A 265 -6.56 -30.74 33.72
CA GLY A 265 -7.27 -30.23 34.89
C GLY A 265 -8.67 -30.78 35.08
N GLY A 266 -8.96 -31.97 34.53
CA GLY A 266 -10.26 -32.63 34.70
C GLY A 266 -11.42 -31.95 33.95
N GLN A 267 -11.11 -31.16 32.92
CA GLN A 267 -12.10 -30.50 32.07
C GLN A 267 -12.16 -31.19 30.70
N GLU A 268 -13.29 -31.06 30.03
CA GLU A 268 -13.47 -31.51 28.64
C GLU A 268 -14.08 -30.37 27.80
N PRO A 269 -13.93 -30.38 26.46
CA PRO A 269 -14.61 -29.43 25.61
C PRO A 269 -16.12 -29.47 25.86
N ARG A 270 -16.70 -28.32 26.15
CA ARG A 270 -18.13 -28.15 26.41
C ARG A 270 -18.53 -26.76 25.94
N GLU A 271 -19.47 -26.72 25.03
CA GLU A 271 -19.94 -25.45 24.48
C GLU A 271 -20.91 -24.75 25.45
N ASN A 272 -20.65 -23.48 25.74
CA ASN A 272 -21.62 -22.58 26.36
C ASN A 272 -22.21 -21.68 25.26
N THR A 273 -23.48 -21.87 24.94
CA THR A 273 -24.20 -21.09 23.90
C THR A 273 -24.26 -19.58 24.19
N ASN A 274 -24.04 -19.16 25.44
CA ASN A 274 -23.98 -17.75 25.80
C ASN A 274 -22.60 -17.11 25.54
N SER A 275 -21.55 -17.90 25.29
CA SER A 275 -20.21 -17.43 24.93
C SER A 275 -20.27 -16.57 23.67
N TRP A 276 -19.40 -15.57 23.63
CA TRP A 276 -19.21 -14.77 22.42
C TRP A 276 -18.71 -15.61 21.24
N ILE A 277 -17.94 -16.68 21.50
CA ILE A 277 -17.42 -17.58 20.47
C ILE A 277 -18.57 -18.31 19.80
N SER A 278 -19.43 -18.98 20.58
CA SER A 278 -20.61 -19.68 20.06
C SER A 278 -21.54 -18.74 19.30
N LYS A 279 -21.82 -17.55 19.85
CA LYS A 279 -22.67 -16.54 19.19
C LYS A 279 -22.11 -16.12 17.83
N LEU A 280 -20.80 -15.92 17.74
CA LEU A 280 -20.14 -15.54 16.50
C LEU A 280 -20.26 -16.61 15.41
N PHE A 281 -20.04 -17.88 15.76
CA PHE A 281 -20.14 -18.99 14.79
C PHE A 281 -21.60 -19.30 14.42
N ALA A 282 -22.55 -19.19 15.37
CA ALA A 282 -23.97 -19.34 15.08
C ALA A 282 -24.51 -18.25 14.14
N ALA A 283 -24.09 -16.99 14.34
CA ALA A 283 -24.50 -15.88 13.49
C ALA A 283 -24.05 -16.03 12.03
N LYS A 284 -22.95 -16.75 11.77
CA LYS A 284 -22.45 -16.98 10.41
C LYS A 284 -22.95 -18.27 9.76
N ALA A 285 -23.45 -19.22 10.53
CA ALA A 285 -24.13 -20.39 9.96
C ALA A 285 -25.50 -20.04 9.36
N THR A 286 -26.04 -18.85 9.68
CA THR A 286 -27.41 -18.43 9.32
C THR A 286 -27.47 -17.36 8.22
N GLY A 287 -26.33 -16.88 7.71
CA GLY A 287 -26.24 -15.87 6.65
C GLY A 287 -25.34 -16.32 5.52
#